data_AF-A0AAD2JJU1-F1
#
_entry.id   AF-A0AAD2JJU1-F1
#
_cell.length_a   1.000
_cell.length_b   1.000
_cell.length_c   1.000
_cell.angle_alpha   90.00
_cell.angle_beta   90.00
_cell.angle_gamma   90.00
#
_symmetry.space_group_name_H-M   'P 1'
#
loop_
_entity.id
_entity.type
_entity.pdbx_description
1 polymer ?
#
loop_
_entity_poly.entity_id
_entity_poly.type
_entity_poly.pdbx_seq_one_letter_code
_entity_poly.pdbx_strand_id
1 'polypeptide(L)'
;MIIVAFFFLLRPGEYTGTTNDDTPFRFLDVQLKVGVRHLDLLTTTPAELWAATSVALTFTTQKNGVRGEVICHGQSGHDVLCPVRSMIRRILHLRQHTANMHTIIATYFQNSRHYSVKSADITTTSRQATAACGADLGSLFCSNVDRNTIQLIGRWKSDAMLRYLHVQAQPVMQGFASMMLQGGEYAIHPGQNLVPMY
;
A
#
# COMPACT_ATOMS: atom_id res chain seq x y z
N MET A 1 -1.44 3.72 10.68
CA MET A 1 -0.56 3.02 9.73
C MET A 1 -1.31 2.23 8.66
N ILE A 2 -2.35 1.44 8.98
CA ILE A 2 -3.08 0.62 8.00
C ILE A 2 -3.50 1.38 6.73
N ILE A 3 -4.13 2.55 6.88
CA ILE A 3 -4.57 3.37 5.74
C ILE A 3 -3.37 3.84 4.89
N VAL A 4 -2.29 4.29 5.54
CA VAL A 4 -1.07 4.69 4.82
C VAL A 4 -0.47 3.48 4.08
N ALA A 5 -0.37 2.33 4.73
CA ALA A 5 0.14 1.11 4.13
C ALA A 5 -0.72 0.65 2.94
N PHE A 6 -2.04 0.79 3.03
CA PHE A 6 -2.98 0.47 1.96
C PHE A 6 -2.78 1.38 0.74
N PHE A 7 -2.86 2.71 0.92
CA PHE A 7 -2.81 3.64 -0.22
C PHE A 7 -1.45 3.61 -0.93
N PHE A 8 -0.34 3.48 -0.18
CA PHE A 8 1.01 3.43 -0.74
C PHE A 8 1.47 2.00 -1.10
N LEU A 9 0.60 1.00 -0.96
CA LEU A 9 0.90 -0.43 -1.18
C LEU A 9 2.22 -0.84 -0.51
N LEU A 10 2.36 -0.48 0.77
CA LEU A 10 3.59 -0.73 1.54
C LEU A 10 3.75 -2.21 1.85
N ARG A 11 4.99 -2.70 1.74
CA ARG A 11 5.36 -4.05 2.19
C ARG A 11 5.49 -4.07 3.71
N PRO A 12 5.32 -5.24 4.38
CA PRO A 12 5.55 -5.39 5.80
C PRO A 12 6.78 -4.67 6.33
N GLY A 13 7.98 -4.94 5.78
CA GLY A 13 9.21 -4.31 6.23
C GLY A 13 9.28 -2.78 6.09
N GLU A 14 8.47 -2.19 5.20
CA GLU A 14 8.42 -0.73 5.00
C GLU A 14 7.61 -0.03 6.11
N TYR A 15 6.74 -0.76 6.82
CA TYR A 15 5.92 -0.22 7.91
C TYR A 15 6.09 -0.92 9.27
N THR A 16 6.96 -1.92 9.41
CA THR A 16 7.17 -2.61 10.70
C THR A 16 8.47 -2.26 11.39
N GLY A 17 9.57 -2.03 10.65
CA GLY A 17 10.88 -1.70 11.24
C GLY A 17 11.34 -2.72 12.31
N THR A 18 10.93 -3.98 12.17
CA THR A 18 11.07 -5.05 13.16
C THR A 18 12.23 -6.00 12.89
N THR A 19 12.74 -6.02 11.66
CA THR A 19 13.86 -6.89 11.25
C THR A 19 15.05 -6.07 10.76
N ASN A 20 16.25 -6.64 10.77
CA ASN A 20 17.49 -5.95 10.37
C ASN A 20 17.50 -5.56 8.88
N ASP A 21 16.68 -6.20 8.05
CA ASP A 21 16.54 -5.90 6.62
C ASP A 21 15.38 -4.92 6.33
N ASP A 22 14.65 -4.47 7.36
CA ASP A 22 13.57 -3.52 7.21
C ASP A 22 14.14 -2.11 7.02
N THR A 23 13.64 -1.39 6.01
CA THR A 23 13.91 0.03 5.81
C THR A 23 12.63 0.83 6.10
N PRO A 24 12.28 0.99 7.39
CA PRO A 24 11.03 1.63 7.76
C PRO A 24 11.04 3.10 7.38
N PHE A 25 9.89 3.58 6.92
CA PHE A 25 9.69 4.99 6.66
C PHE A 25 9.88 5.85 7.90
N ARG A 26 10.59 6.96 7.74
CA ARG A 26 10.87 7.95 8.77
C ARG A 26 10.25 9.29 8.40
N PHE A 27 10.27 10.24 9.33
CA PHE A 27 9.79 11.61 9.07
C PHE A 27 10.45 12.22 7.83
N LEU A 28 11.76 12.04 7.67
CA LEU A 28 12.52 12.57 6.53
C LEU A 28 12.05 12.03 5.16
N ASP A 29 11.37 10.89 5.14
CA ASP A 29 10.86 10.29 3.91
C ASP A 29 9.46 10.81 3.54
N VAL A 30 8.81 11.57 4.43
CA VAL A 30 7.44 12.09 4.26
C VAL A 30 7.48 13.54 3.79
N GLN A 31 6.59 13.88 2.86
CA GLN A 31 6.32 15.28 2.49
C GLN A 31 4.83 15.57 2.55
N LEU A 32 4.45 16.67 3.21
CA LEU A 32 3.10 17.23 3.14
C LEU A 32 3.13 18.53 2.37
N LYS A 33 2.10 18.76 1.54
CA LYS A 33 1.97 20.00 0.76
C LYS A 33 0.58 20.60 0.87
N VAL A 34 0.52 21.94 0.81
CA VAL A 34 -0.70 22.71 0.55
C VAL A 34 -0.55 23.32 -0.85
N GLY A 35 -1.26 22.76 -1.82
CA GLY A 35 -1.00 23.02 -3.24
C GLY A 35 0.45 22.68 -3.58
N VAL A 36 1.22 23.69 -4.00
CA VAL A 36 2.65 23.53 -4.35
C VAL A 36 3.61 23.70 -3.18
N ARG A 37 3.15 24.27 -2.05
CA ARG A 37 4.01 24.63 -0.92
C ARG A 37 4.26 23.42 -0.02
N HIS A 38 5.53 23.13 0.27
CA HIS A 38 5.94 22.11 1.22
C HIS A 38 5.77 22.60 2.66
N LEU A 39 5.28 21.72 3.53
CA LEU A 39 5.16 21.96 4.97
C LEU A 39 6.34 21.36 5.73
N ASP A 40 6.74 22.02 6.80
CA ASP A 40 7.74 21.50 7.74
C ASP A 40 7.05 20.57 8.74
N LEU A 41 7.45 19.31 8.71
CA LEU A 41 6.82 18.26 9.52
C LEU A 41 7.11 18.37 11.02
N LEU A 42 8.00 19.24 11.49
CA LEU A 42 8.24 19.48 12.92
C LEU A 42 7.68 20.83 13.37
N THR A 43 7.78 21.87 12.55
CA THR A 43 7.50 23.24 12.99
C THR A 43 6.15 23.80 12.54
N THR A 44 5.60 23.34 11.40
CA THR A 44 4.29 23.80 10.88
C THR A 44 3.19 23.55 11.90
N THR A 45 2.29 24.50 12.12
CA THR A 45 1.23 24.37 13.14
C THR A 45 0.27 23.22 12.84
N PRO A 46 -0.41 22.63 13.84
CA PRO A 46 -1.39 21.56 13.59
C PRO A 46 -2.51 21.98 12.62
N ALA A 47 -3.04 23.20 12.74
CA ALA A 47 -4.08 23.70 11.84
C ALA A 47 -3.60 23.77 10.38
N GLU A 48 -2.36 24.21 10.18
CA GLU A 48 -1.75 24.29 8.85
C GLU A 48 -1.39 22.91 8.29
N LEU A 49 -0.98 21.94 9.13
CA LEU A 49 -0.85 20.54 8.70
C LEU A 49 -2.17 19.96 8.21
N TRP A 50 -3.28 20.28 8.88
CA TRP A 50 -4.61 19.84 8.47
C TRP A 50 -5.09 20.45 7.15
N ALA A 51 -4.50 21.57 6.71
CA ALA A 51 -4.75 22.16 5.41
C ALA A 51 -4.02 21.43 4.25
N ALA A 52 -3.17 20.44 4.54
CA ALA A 52 -2.44 19.73 3.49
C ALA A 52 -3.39 19.04 2.50
N THR A 53 -3.10 19.24 1.22
CA THR A 53 -3.86 18.72 0.08
C THR A 53 -3.25 17.43 -0.47
N SER A 54 -1.97 17.18 -0.21
CA SER A 54 -1.28 15.97 -0.66
C SER A 54 -0.21 15.50 0.31
N VAL A 55 0.09 14.21 0.24
CA VAL A 55 1.18 13.53 0.97
C VAL A 55 2.02 12.74 -0.01
N ALA A 56 3.34 12.74 0.17
CA ALA A 56 4.25 11.90 -0.59
C ALA A 56 5.21 11.12 0.31
N LEU A 57 5.64 9.95 -0.18
CA LEU A 57 6.67 9.10 0.43
C LEU A 57 7.83 8.90 -0.55
N THR A 58 9.05 9.11 -0.07
CA THR A 58 10.29 8.87 -0.81
C THR A 58 10.83 7.48 -0.50
N PHE A 59 10.86 6.60 -1.50
CA PHE A 59 11.36 5.24 -1.38
C PHE A 59 12.88 5.24 -1.61
N THR A 60 13.63 5.43 -0.54
CA THR A 60 15.10 5.55 -0.57
C THR A 60 15.82 4.24 -0.88
N THR A 61 15.22 3.10 -0.52
CA THR A 61 15.74 1.75 -0.74
C THR A 61 14.65 0.86 -1.32
N GLN A 62 14.94 0.16 -2.42
CA GLN A 62 14.00 -0.77 -3.03
C GLN A 62 14.70 -2.06 -3.50
N LYS A 63 14.00 -3.19 -3.37
CA LYS A 63 14.44 -4.51 -3.87
C LYS A 63 14.71 -4.51 -5.40
N ASN A 64 14.07 -3.59 -6.13
CA ASN A 64 14.19 -3.49 -7.58
C ASN A 64 15.36 -2.62 -8.06
N GLY A 65 16.16 -2.07 -7.12
CA GLY A 65 17.36 -1.26 -7.39
C GLY A 65 17.10 0.21 -7.71
N VAL A 66 15.85 0.62 -7.93
CA VAL A 66 15.48 2.03 -8.18
C VAL A 66 15.39 2.76 -6.85
N ARG A 67 16.27 3.74 -6.65
CA ARG A 67 16.34 4.56 -5.44
C ARG A 67 15.72 5.92 -5.68
N GLY A 68 15.06 6.48 -4.66
CA GLY A 68 14.58 7.87 -4.67
C GLY A 68 13.26 8.06 -5.41
N GLU A 69 12.51 6.98 -5.67
CA GLU A 69 11.18 7.08 -6.25
C GLU A 69 10.23 7.77 -5.26
N VAL A 70 9.45 8.75 -5.73
CA VAL A 70 8.51 9.50 -4.89
C VAL A 70 7.10 9.19 -5.34
N ILE A 71 6.30 8.61 -4.45
CA ILE A 71 4.87 8.37 -4.69
C ILE A 71 4.08 9.43 -3.94
N CYS A 72 3.07 9.99 -4.59
CA CYS A 72 2.22 11.05 -4.05
C CYS A 72 0.74 10.63 -4.10
N HIS A 73 0.00 10.97 -3.06
CA HIS A 73 -1.45 10.87 -3.01
C HIS A 73 -2.09 12.19 -2.59
N GLY A 74 -3.20 12.54 -3.25
CA GLY A 74 -4.10 13.60 -2.83
C GLY A 74 -5.05 13.15 -1.71
N GLN A 75 -5.89 14.07 -1.25
CA GLN A 75 -7.00 13.74 -0.35
C GLN A 75 -8.01 12.83 -1.05
N SER A 76 -8.50 11.81 -0.35
CA SER A 76 -9.56 10.92 -0.87
C SER A 76 -10.98 11.50 -0.73
N GLY A 77 -11.13 12.65 -0.05
CA GLY A 77 -12.42 13.21 0.34
C GLY A 77 -13.06 12.58 1.59
N HIS A 78 -12.57 11.43 2.06
CA HIS A 78 -13.13 10.75 3.23
C HIS A 78 -12.44 11.17 4.55
N ASP A 79 -13.18 11.25 5.66
CA ASP A 79 -12.63 11.71 6.96
C ASP A 79 -11.63 10.73 7.57
N VAL A 80 -12.01 9.45 7.61
CA VAL A 80 -11.17 8.36 8.10
C VAL A 80 -10.26 7.81 7.01
N LEU A 81 -10.82 7.33 5.90
CA LEU A 81 -10.12 6.64 4.80
C LEU A 81 -9.40 7.58 3.83
N CYS A 82 -8.51 8.42 4.35
CA CYS A 82 -7.70 9.36 3.58
C CYS A 82 -6.22 9.21 3.90
N PRO A 83 -5.33 9.06 2.91
CA PRO A 83 -3.89 8.92 3.13
C PRO A 83 -3.30 10.19 3.74
N VAL A 84 -3.71 11.37 3.25
CA VAL A 84 -3.24 12.68 3.75
C VAL A 84 -3.62 12.86 5.22
N ARG A 85 -4.92 12.72 5.56
CA ARG A 85 -5.41 12.85 6.94
C ARG A 85 -4.80 11.80 7.87
N SER A 86 -4.61 10.59 7.39
CA SER A 86 -3.99 9.52 8.17
C SER A 86 -2.52 9.79 8.47
N MET A 87 -1.79 10.37 7.51
CA MET A 87 -0.41 10.79 7.74
C MET A 87 -0.33 11.97 8.71
N ILE A 88 -1.20 12.98 8.58
CA ILE A 88 -1.26 14.13 9.50
C ILE A 88 -1.49 13.65 10.94
N ARG A 89 -2.49 12.78 11.17
CA ARG A 89 -2.73 12.17 12.49
C ARG A 89 -1.48 11.49 13.04
N ARG A 90 -0.72 10.83 12.17
CA ARG A 90 0.50 10.13 12.58
C ARG A 90 1.63 11.09 12.95
N ILE A 91 1.84 12.13 12.16
CA ILE A 91 2.83 13.18 12.44
C ILE A 91 2.50 13.88 13.76
N LEU A 92 1.25 14.25 13.97
CA LEU A 92 0.81 14.91 15.21
C LEU A 92 1.00 14.03 16.45
N HIS A 93 0.61 12.75 16.37
CA HIS A 93 0.86 11.78 17.45
C HIS A 93 2.33 11.68 17.82
N LEU A 94 3.20 11.61 16.81
CA LEU A 94 4.64 11.47 16.99
C LEU A 94 5.28 12.76 17.52
N ARG A 95 4.84 13.93 17.07
CA ARG A 95 5.28 15.23 17.62
C ARG A 95 5.02 15.38 19.11
N GLN A 96 3.88 14.88 19.60
CA GLN A 96 3.54 14.90 21.02
C GLN A 96 4.53 14.10 21.89
N HIS A 97 5.34 13.24 21.28
CA HIS A 97 6.30 12.36 21.93
C HIS A 97 7.74 12.61 21.44
N THR A 98 8.07 13.87 21.15
CA THR A 98 9.44 14.34 20.86
C THR A 98 10.07 13.76 19.59
N ALA A 99 9.28 13.66 18.51
CA ALA A 99 9.77 13.18 17.22
C ALA A 99 10.87 14.08 16.60
N ASN A 100 11.77 13.46 15.86
CA ASN A 100 12.76 14.10 15.00
C ASN A 100 12.69 13.51 13.58
N MET A 101 13.53 14.02 12.67
CA MET A 101 13.56 13.58 11.26
C MET A 101 13.82 12.08 11.07
N HIS A 102 14.47 11.42 12.02
CA HIS A 102 14.77 9.98 11.97
C HIS A 102 13.73 9.12 12.69
N THR A 103 12.73 9.71 13.34
CA THR A 103 11.65 8.96 13.98
C THR A 103 10.90 8.14 12.94
N ILE A 104 10.73 6.84 13.23
CA ILE A 104 10.01 5.91 12.37
C ILE A 104 8.51 6.24 12.43
N ILE A 105 7.88 6.41 11.26
CA ILE A 105 6.45 6.72 11.19
C ILE A 105 5.60 5.56 11.70
N ALA A 106 6.12 4.34 11.76
CA ALA A 106 5.46 3.16 12.32
C ALA A 106 5.53 3.05 13.86
N THR A 107 6.18 4.00 14.54
CA THR A 107 6.19 4.08 16.01
C THR A 107 4.90 4.68 16.57
N TYR A 108 4.38 4.12 17.65
CA TYR A 108 3.31 4.72 18.46
C TYR A 108 3.67 4.67 19.94
N PHE A 109 2.96 5.45 20.74
CA PHE A 109 3.21 5.59 22.16
C PHE A 109 1.94 5.28 22.94
N GLN A 110 2.06 4.47 23.98
CA GLN A 110 0.99 4.11 24.90
C GLN A 110 1.57 4.01 26.31
N ASN A 111 0.94 4.65 27.29
CA ASN A 111 1.40 4.68 28.69
C ASN A 111 2.89 5.06 28.83
N SER A 112 3.30 6.10 28.08
CA SER A 112 4.68 6.60 28.03
C SER A 112 5.74 5.59 27.55
N ARG A 113 5.33 4.45 26.98
CA ARG A 113 6.21 3.48 26.32
C ARG A 113 6.06 3.59 24.82
N HIS A 114 7.16 3.38 24.10
CA HIS A 114 7.17 3.35 22.64
C HIS A 114 7.02 1.92 22.13
N TYR A 115 6.28 1.78 21.03
CA TYR A 115 6.01 0.52 20.36
C TYR A 115 6.11 0.72 18.85
N SER A 116 6.46 -0.34 18.12
CA SER A 116 6.34 -0.35 16.66
C SER A 116 5.11 -1.15 16.25
N VAL A 117 4.41 -0.69 15.21
CA VAL A 117 3.33 -1.45 14.59
C VAL A 117 3.92 -2.70 13.95
N LYS A 118 3.45 -3.90 14.32
CA LYS A 118 3.91 -5.15 13.71
C LYS A 118 3.04 -5.54 12.52
N SER A 119 3.59 -6.37 11.63
CA SER A 119 2.88 -6.91 10.46
C SER A 119 1.69 -7.77 10.87
N ALA A 120 1.85 -8.52 11.96
CA ALA A 120 0.79 -9.27 12.60
C ALA A 120 -0.37 -8.37 13.05
N ASP A 121 -0.08 -7.19 13.60
CA ASP A 121 -1.11 -6.25 14.09
C ASP A 121 -1.94 -5.72 12.92
N ILE A 122 -1.28 -5.33 11.82
CA ILE A 122 -1.97 -4.88 10.60
C ILE A 122 -2.80 -6.01 10.00
N THR A 123 -2.24 -7.21 9.88
CA THR A 123 -2.94 -8.36 9.29
C THR A 123 -4.18 -8.72 10.12
N THR A 124 -4.05 -8.76 11.44
CA THR A 124 -5.14 -9.09 12.36
C THR A 124 -6.23 -8.04 12.30
N THR A 125 -5.87 -6.75 12.35
CA THR A 125 -6.83 -5.65 12.29
C THR A 125 -7.55 -5.59 10.95
N SER A 126 -6.84 -5.82 9.84
CA SER A 126 -7.46 -5.86 8.50
C SER A 126 -8.44 -7.01 8.37
N ARG A 127 -8.12 -8.21 8.89
CA ARG A 127 -9.04 -9.35 8.92
C ARG A 127 -10.28 -9.07 9.78
N GLN A 128 -10.10 -8.47 10.95
CA GLN A 128 -11.20 -8.07 11.83
C GLN A 128 -12.10 -7.01 11.16
N ALA A 129 -11.51 -6.00 10.51
CA ALA A 129 -12.26 -4.99 9.77
C ALA A 129 -13.03 -5.59 8.59
N THR A 130 -12.43 -6.52 7.86
CA THR A 130 -13.08 -7.25 6.75
C THR A 130 -14.26 -8.08 7.26
N ALA A 131 -14.06 -8.82 8.36
CA ALA A 131 -15.11 -9.63 8.99
C ALA A 131 -16.26 -8.76 9.54
N ALA A 132 -15.96 -7.58 10.09
CA ALA A 132 -16.96 -6.66 10.61
C ALA A 132 -17.73 -5.91 9.52
N CYS A 133 -17.06 -5.56 8.41
CA CYS A 133 -17.64 -4.75 7.33
C CYS A 133 -18.18 -5.58 6.15
N GLY A 134 -17.94 -6.89 6.11
CA GLY A 134 -18.37 -7.76 5.01
C GLY A 134 -17.74 -7.43 3.64
N ALA A 135 -16.65 -6.64 3.62
CA ALA A 135 -16.05 -6.10 2.41
C ALA A 135 -14.69 -6.77 2.11
N ASP A 136 -14.53 -7.24 0.88
CA ASP A 136 -13.28 -7.84 0.40
C ASP A 136 -12.22 -6.75 0.12
N LEU A 137 -10.99 -6.94 0.59
CA LEU A 137 -9.88 -5.96 0.50
C LEU A 137 -9.39 -5.71 -0.95
N GLY A 138 -10.02 -6.34 -1.95
CA GLY A 138 -9.73 -6.22 -3.38
C GLY A 138 -10.25 -4.94 -4.07
N SER A 139 -10.47 -3.85 -3.33
CA SER A 139 -11.15 -2.65 -3.85
C SER A 139 -10.39 -1.89 -4.95
N LEU A 140 -9.08 -2.13 -5.10
CA LEU A 140 -8.27 -1.49 -6.14
C LEU A 140 -8.48 -2.11 -7.54
N PHE A 141 -8.88 -3.38 -7.62
CA PHE A 141 -9.23 -4.03 -8.90
C PHE A 141 -10.65 -3.68 -9.35
N CYS A 142 -11.54 -3.41 -8.40
CA CYS A 142 -12.95 -3.12 -8.69
C CYS A 142 -13.19 -1.66 -9.13
N SER A 143 -12.17 -0.80 -9.06
CA SER A 143 -12.26 0.64 -9.35
C SER A 143 -11.87 1.02 -10.79
N ASN A 144 -11.67 0.04 -11.68
CA ASN A 144 -11.34 0.23 -13.10
C ASN A 144 -10.09 1.10 -13.33
N VAL A 145 -9.15 1.10 -12.37
CA VAL A 145 -7.87 1.81 -12.45
C VAL A 145 -6.99 1.12 -13.48
N ASP A 146 -6.38 1.90 -14.38
CA ASP A 146 -5.53 1.36 -15.44
C ASP A 146 -4.39 0.48 -14.90
N ARG A 147 -4.12 -0.61 -15.59
CA ARG A 147 -3.10 -1.61 -15.23
C ARG A 147 -1.73 -0.98 -14.98
N ASN A 148 -1.34 0.00 -15.79
CA ASN A 148 -0.03 0.67 -15.63
C ASN A 148 -0.01 1.54 -14.39
N THR A 149 -1.12 2.20 -14.05
CA THR A 149 -1.27 2.95 -12.80
C THR A 149 -1.12 2.02 -11.59
N ILE A 150 -1.72 0.82 -11.64
CA ILE A 150 -1.57 -0.12 -10.52
C ILE A 150 -0.14 -0.68 -10.44
N GLN A 151 0.51 -0.96 -11.58
CA GLN A 151 1.92 -1.35 -11.61
C GLN A 151 2.83 -0.25 -11.04
N LEU A 152 2.57 1.01 -11.37
CA LEU A 152 3.30 2.17 -10.85
C LEU A 152 3.13 2.32 -9.33
N ILE A 153 1.89 2.34 -8.82
CA ILE A 153 1.64 2.49 -7.38
C ILE A 153 2.18 1.28 -6.60
N GLY A 154 2.00 0.07 -7.13
CA GLY A 154 2.47 -1.17 -6.51
C GLY A 154 3.94 -1.45 -6.73
N ARG A 155 4.62 -0.63 -7.53
CA ARG A 155 6.06 -0.73 -7.85
C ARG A 155 6.41 -2.11 -8.43
N TRP A 156 5.54 -2.65 -9.29
CA TRP A 156 5.68 -3.95 -9.95
C TRP A 156 6.38 -3.80 -11.30
N LYS A 157 7.40 -4.61 -11.55
CA LYS A 157 8.14 -4.64 -12.83
C LYS A 157 7.58 -5.61 -13.87
N SER A 158 6.60 -6.46 -13.51
CA SER A 158 6.07 -7.49 -14.42
C SER A 158 4.59 -7.82 -14.18
N ASP A 159 3.98 -8.48 -15.17
CA ASP A 159 2.61 -8.99 -15.13
C ASP A 159 2.38 -10.09 -14.07
N ALA A 160 3.41 -10.48 -13.31
CA ALA A 160 3.26 -11.36 -12.16
C ALA A 160 2.24 -10.80 -11.15
N MET A 161 2.12 -9.48 -11.09
CA MET A 161 1.07 -8.78 -10.37
C MET A 161 -0.33 -9.25 -10.79
N LEU A 162 -0.60 -9.31 -12.10
CA LEU A 162 -1.91 -9.74 -12.62
C LEU A 162 -2.20 -11.17 -12.23
N ARG A 163 -1.19 -12.06 -12.22
CA ARG A 163 -1.38 -13.44 -11.77
C ARG A 163 -1.77 -13.50 -10.29
N TYR A 164 -1.09 -12.73 -9.43
CA TYR A 164 -1.41 -12.70 -8.00
C TYR A 164 -2.79 -12.08 -7.71
N LEU A 165 -3.19 -11.04 -8.45
CA LEU A 165 -4.47 -10.37 -8.24
C LEU A 165 -5.65 -11.04 -8.95
N HIS A 166 -5.50 -11.60 -10.16
CA HIS A 166 -6.57 -12.37 -10.83
C HIS A 166 -6.89 -13.67 -10.09
N VAL A 167 -5.89 -14.40 -9.61
CA VAL A 167 -6.10 -15.68 -8.92
C VAL A 167 -6.84 -15.50 -7.58
N GLN A 168 -6.79 -14.30 -6.99
CA GLN A 168 -7.46 -13.98 -5.72
C GLN A 168 -8.76 -13.18 -5.89
N ALA A 169 -9.03 -12.61 -7.06
CA ALA A 169 -10.25 -11.84 -7.32
C ALA A 169 -11.40 -12.76 -7.81
N GLN A 170 -12.20 -13.27 -6.87
CA GLN A 170 -13.36 -14.14 -7.16
C GLN A 170 -14.33 -13.60 -8.24
N PRO A 171 -14.66 -12.29 -8.31
CA PRO A 171 -15.57 -11.76 -9.34
C PRO A 171 -14.98 -11.81 -10.74
N VAL A 172 -13.65 -11.69 -10.88
CA VAL A 172 -12.99 -11.74 -12.19
C VAL A 172 -12.94 -13.16 -12.72
N MET A 173 -12.80 -14.15 -11.84
CA MET A 173 -12.79 -15.57 -12.21
C MET A 173 -14.19 -16.14 -12.51
N GLN A 174 -15.27 -15.44 -12.13
CA GLN A 174 -16.64 -15.85 -12.48
C GLN A 174 -16.86 -15.79 -14.00
N GLY A 175 -17.33 -16.89 -14.59
CA GLY A 175 -17.64 -17.00 -16.01
C GLY A 175 -16.54 -17.62 -16.88
N PHE A 176 -15.29 -17.71 -16.40
CA PHE A 176 -14.21 -18.38 -17.14
C PHE A 176 -14.49 -19.87 -17.39
N ALA A 177 -15.09 -20.59 -16.43
CA ALA A 177 -15.49 -21.99 -16.63
C ALA A 177 -16.56 -22.13 -17.74
N SER A 178 -17.50 -21.19 -17.82
CA SER A 178 -18.51 -21.17 -18.89
C SER A 178 -17.90 -20.82 -20.26
N MET A 179 -16.95 -19.89 -20.30
CA MET A 179 -16.21 -19.55 -21.53
C MET A 179 -15.29 -20.69 -21.99
N MET A 180 -14.68 -21.43 -21.06
CA MET A 180 -13.88 -22.62 -21.36
C MET A 180 -14.72 -23.74 -21.97
N LEU A 181 -15.99 -23.87 -21.57
CA LEU A 181 -16.95 -24.81 -22.17
C LEU A 181 -17.46 -24.34 -23.54
N GLN A 182 -17.59 -23.03 -23.76
CA GLN A 182 -17.99 -22.46 -25.06
C GLN A 182 -16.85 -22.44 -26.09
N GLY A 183 -15.59 -22.35 -25.67
CA GLY A 183 -14.41 -22.41 -26.53
C GLY A 183 -14.03 -23.83 -26.99
N GLY A 184 -14.92 -24.82 -26.83
CA GLY A 184 -14.66 -26.25 -27.03
C GLY A 184 -14.32 -26.71 -28.45
N GLU A 185 -14.26 -25.82 -29.46
CA GLU A 185 -13.67 -26.15 -30.76
C GLU A 185 -12.19 -25.74 -30.81
N TYR A 186 -11.34 -26.50 -30.10
CA TYR A 186 -9.91 -26.50 -30.38
C TYR A 186 -9.59 -27.67 -31.30
N ALA A 187 -9.35 -27.38 -32.59
CA ALA A 187 -8.75 -28.34 -33.50
C ALA A 187 -7.30 -28.60 -33.05
N ILE A 188 -7.05 -29.74 -32.41
CA ILE A 188 -5.67 -30.19 -32.16
C ILE A 188 -5.05 -30.49 -33.52
N HIS A 189 -4.06 -29.70 -33.93
CA HIS A 189 -3.30 -30.00 -35.13
C HIS A 189 -2.65 -31.39 -34.99
N PRO A 190 -2.89 -32.34 -35.92
CA PRO A 190 -2.29 -33.66 -35.85
C PRO A 190 -0.78 -33.51 -36.09
N GLY A 191 0.04 -33.72 -35.07
CA GLY A 191 1.50 -33.67 -35.21
C GLY A 191 2.33 -33.54 -33.93
N GLN A 192 1.73 -33.23 -32.77
CA GLN A 192 2.49 -33.20 -31.51
C GLN A 192 2.37 -34.54 -30.78
N ASN A 193 3.23 -35.49 -31.14
CA ASN A 193 3.46 -36.70 -30.35
C ASN A 193 3.94 -36.30 -28.95
N LEU A 194 3.12 -36.60 -27.94
CA LEU A 194 3.52 -36.54 -26.54
C LEU A 194 4.61 -37.60 -26.32
N VAL A 195 5.81 -37.16 -25.96
CA VAL A 195 6.90 -38.06 -25.57
C VAL A 195 6.54 -38.71 -24.23
N PRO A 196 6.51 -40.05 -24.11
CA PRO A 196 6.29 -40.70 -22.82
C PRO A 196 7.48 -40.42 -21.91
N MET A 197 7.22 -39.86 -20.74
CA MET A 197 8.19 -39.82 -19.65
C MET A 197 8.30 -41.24 -19.06
N TYR A 198 9.49 -41.83 -19.15
CA TYR A 198 9.91 -42.94 -18.29
C TYR A 198 10.44 -42.38 -16.97
#